data_AF-A0A961FVU3-F1
#
_entry.id   AF-A0A961FVU3-F1
#
_cell.length_a   1.000
_cell.length_b   1.000
_cell.length_c   1.000
_cell.angle_alpha   90.00
_cell.angle_beta   90.00
_cell.angle_gamma   90.00
#
_symmetry.space_group_name_H-M   'P 1'
#
loop_
_entity.id
_entity.type
_entity.pdbx_description
1 polymer ?
#
loop_
_entity_poly.entity_id
_entity_poly.type
_entity_poly.pdbx_seq_one_letter_code
_entity_poly.pdbx_strand_id
1 'polypeptide(L)'
;MTEGLENLPAPPPLPERDRRPGLWCWPVIVGAVLAIALMPYLDSAAREQTETEDGLSQLAVLQLQSRLLIGLSAIDRAQVAKELDELNELITDDRSAAAVALVHAFVGEQEGREKAVAILERQAGEEGGETPLTEWARKALDVGVTPAERAMLSQHLGWFAHLMPASGEDGGGAVPRADEIRRSGLISMFITAGLTLLVILALMTGVILLVYVLARKRRGEFSTAFDRTRLPARIFLESFAIFMAAIGLGSVGGLFLNPLVQIALVLGGLACGLLWPRIRGLSWRETRKSLGWHRGRGFFREVGAGAAGYIA
;
A
#
# COMPACT_ATOMS: atom_id res chain seq x y z
N MET A 1 45.89 -4.75 -36.54
CA MET A 1 44.99 -3.66 -37.02
C MET A 1 44.51 -2.76 -35.85
N THR A 2 45.37 -2.49 -34.87
CA THR A 2 45.03 -1.71 -33.66
C THR A 2 45.96 -0.51 -33.42
N GLU A 3 47.02 -0.34 -34.23
CA GLU A 3 48.03 0.73 -34.08
C GLU A 3 47.57 2.12 -34.55
N GLY A 4 46.32 2.29 -35.02
CA GLY A 4 45.84 3.56 -35.59
C GLY A 4 44.96 4.42 -34.67
N LEU A 5 44.57 3.95 -33.48
CA LEU A 5 43.59 4.64 -32.62
C LEU A 5 44.21 5.44 -31.46
N GLU A 6 45.51 5.33 -31.21
CA GLU A 6 46.16 6.02 -30.07
C GLU A 6 46.37 7.53 -30.30
N ASN A 7 46.25 8.03 -31.53
CA ASN A 7 46.52 9.44 -31.86
C ASN A 7 45.28 10.30 -32.11
N LEU A 8 44.08 9.87 -31.67
CA LEU A 8 42.93 10.77 -31.74
C LEU A 8 43.10 11.89 -30.69
N PRO A 9 43.07 13.17 -31.10
CA PRO A 9 43.17 14.29 -30.17
C PRO A 9 42.07 14.18 -29.11
N ALA A 10 42.43 14.42 -27.85
CA ALA A 10 41.48 14.41 -26.75
C ALA A 10 40.31 15.35 -27.10
N PRO A 11 39.04 14.92 -26.91
CA PRO A 11 37.90 15.79 -27.19
C PRO A 11 38.05 17.09 -26.39
N PRO A 12 37.68 18.24 -26.98
CA PRO A 12 37.83 19.52 -26.33
C PRO A 12 37.15 19.50 -24.96
N PRO A 13 37.77 20.06 -23.91
CA PRO A 13 37.18 20.11 -22.58
C PRO A 13 35.85 20.83 -22.64
N LEU A 14 34.81 20.25 -22.03
CA LEU A 14 33.51 20.90 -21.92
C LEU A 14 33.68 22.25 -21.19
N PRO A 15 32.99 23.31 -21.64
CA PRO A 15 33.14 24.65 -21.08
C PRO A 15 32.90 24.67 -19.56
N GLU A 16 33.79 25.33 -18.81
CA GLU A 16 33.75 25.41 -17.33
C GLU A 16 32.52 26.13 -16.75
N ARG A 17 31.71 26.77 -17.60
CA ARG A 17 30.63 27.69 -17.21
C ARG A 17 29.48 27.03 -16.43
N ASP A 18 29.38 25.71 -16.45
CA ASP A 18 28.35 24.93 -15.75
C ASP A 18 28.85 24.27 -14.45
N ARG A 19 29.87 24.85 -13.76
CA ARG A 19 30.49 24.31 -12.53
C ARG A 19 29.87 24.72 -11.17
N ARG A 20 28.70 25.37 -11.11
CA ARG A 20 27.89 25.39 -9.86
C ARG A 20 26.63 24.51 -9.97
N PRO A 21 26.34 23.61 -9.01
CA PRO A 21 25.05 22.93 -8.96
C PRO A 21 23.94 23.98 -8.88
N GLY A 22 22.79 23.71 -9.50
CA GLY A 22 21.61 24.51 -9.26
C GLY A 22 21.22 24.38 -7.80
N LEU A 23 21.70 25.29 -6.94
CA LEU A 23 21.35 25.32 -5.51
C LEU A 23 19.83 25.38 -5.31
N TRP A 24 19.10 25.86 -6.33
CA TRP A 24 17.64 25.87 -6.42
C TRP A 24 16.99 24.47 -6.45
N CYS A 25 17.71 23.42 -6.86
CA CYS A 25 17.15 22.07 -6.94
C CYS A 25 16.76 21.52 -5.57
N TRP A 26 17.59 21.78 -4.55
CA TRP A 26 17.37 21.28 -3.19
C TRP A 26 16.08 21.78 -2.53
N PRO A 27 15.78 23.09 -2.47
CA PRO A 27 14.52 23.56 -1.90
C PRO A 27 13.31 23.03 -2.67
N VAL A 28 13.40 22.86 -4.00
CA VAL A 28 12.33 22.24 -4.80
C VAL A 28 12.10 20.79 -4.42
N ILE A 29 13.17 19.99 -4.31
CA ILE A 29 13.08 18.57 -3.91
C ILE A 29 12.51 18.47 -2.50
N VAL A 30 13.05 19.22 -1.54
CA VAL A 30 12.59 19.20 -0.15
C VAL A 30 11.13 19.63 -0.05
N GLY A 31 10.75 20.71 -0.73
CA GLY A 31 9.36 21.19 -0.76
C GLY A 31 8.40 20.15 -1.35
N ALA A 32 8.78 19.49 -2.44
CA ALA A 32 7.98 18.43 -3.05
C ALA A 32 7.84 17.19 -2.14
N VAL A 33 8.94 16.76 -1.50
CA VAL A 33 8.92 15.63 -0.55
C VAL A 33 8.04 15.96 0.65
N LEU A 34 8.17 17.17 1.22
CA LEU A 34 7.32 17.62 2.32
C LEU A 34 5.85 17.66 1.90
N ALA A 35 5.53 18.19 0.71
CA ALA A 35 4.17 18.18 0.19
C ALA A 35 3.61 16.75 0.10
N ILE A 36 4.37 15.81 -0.49
CA ILE A 36 3.97 14.40 -0.61
C ILE A 36 3.81 13.72 0.76
N ALA A 37 4.74 13.96 1.68
CA ALA A 37 4.70 13.37 3.03
C ALA A 37 3.56 13.94 3.88
N LEU A 38 3.16 15.19 3.65
CA LEU A 38 2.02 15.83 4.29
C LEU A 38 0.68 15.45 3.66
N MET A 39 0.67 14.87 2.45
CA MET A 39 -0.57 14.50 1.76
C MET A 39 -1.52 13.62 2.60
N PRO A 40 -1.07 12.56 3.28
CA PRO A 40 -1.98 11.73 4.07
C PRO A 40 -2.68 12.53 5.19
N TYR A 41 -1.98 13.51 5.78
CA TYR A 41 -2.54 14.37 6.83
C TYR A 41 -3.51 15.42 6.27
N LEU A 42 -3.23 15.96 5.08
CA LEU A 42 -4.13 16.89 4.41
C LEU A 42 -5.37 16.18 3.87
N ASP A 43 -5.20 14.97 3.36
CA ASP A 43 -6.28 14.10 2.89
C ASP A 43 -7.16 13.66 4.07
N SER A 44 -6.58 13.27 5.21
CA SER A 44 -7.37 12.98 6.42
C SER A 44 -8.15 14.21 6.90
N ALA A 45 -7.55 15.41 6.91
CA ALA A 45 -8.25 16.63 7.29
C ALA A 45 -9.36 17.04 6.31
N ALA A 46 -9.18 16.76 5.01
CA ALA A 46 -10.22 16.97 4.00
C ALA A 46 -11.34 15.92 4.10
N ARG A 47 -11.00 14.68 4.48
CA ARG A 47 -11.94 13.57 4.69
C ARG A 47 -12.71 13.67 5.98
N GLU A 48 -12.17 14.32 7.00
CA GLU A 48 -12.91 14.64 8.24
C GLU A 48 -14.15 15.52 7.96
N GLN A 49 -14.18 16.26 6.83
CA GLN A 49 -15.38 16.97 6.35
C GLN A 49 -16.32 16.10 5.49
N THR A 50 -15.87 14.90 5.12
CA THR A 50 -16.57 13.93 4.27
C THR A 50 -16.74 12.61 5.04
N GLU A 51 -17.30 12.68 6.25
CA GLU A 51 -17.47 11.57 7.22
C GLU A 51 -18.06 10.27 6.61
N THR A 52 -18.73 10.35 5.47
CA THR A 52 -19.31 9.17 4.80
C THR A 52 -18.27 8.26 4.13
N GLU A 53 -17.07 8.75 3.79
CA GLU A 53 -16.07 7.98 3.03
C GLU A 53 -15.10 7.20 3.94
N ASP A 54 -14.79 7.71 5.14
CA ASP A 54 -13.88 7.06 6.10
C ASP A 54 -14.45 5.75 6.65
N GLY A 55 -15.78 5.66 6.83
CA GLY A 55 -16.43 4.42 7.27
C GLY A 55 -16.22 3.23 6.33
N LEU A 56 -16.04 3.47 5.02
CA LEU A 56 -15.74 2.40 4.06
C LEU A 56 -14.33 1.85 4.23
N SER A 57 -13.36 2.71 4.55
CA SER A 57 -11.97 2.29 4.78
C SER A 57 -11.85 1.47 6.07
N GLN A 58 -12.53 1.88 7.14
CA GLN A 58 -12.55 1.17 8.42
C GLN A 58 -13.23 -0.20 8.26
N LEU A 59 -14.40 -0.25 7.58
CA LEU A 59 -15.06 -1.51 7.27
C LEU A 59 -14.20 -2.44 6.39
N ALA A 60 -13.41 -1.90 5.46
CA ALA A 60 -12.52 -2.72 4.64
C ALA A 60 -11.39 -3.35 5.47
N VAL A 61 -10.81 -2.60 6.42
CA VAL A 61 -9.80 -3.11 7.36
C VAL A 61 -10.42 -4.17 8.27
N LEU A 62 -11.58 -3.88 8.88
CA LEU A 62 -12.33 -4.85 9.70
C LEU A 62 -12.68 -6.10 8.89
N GLN A 63 -13.09 -5.96 7.64
CA GLN A 63 -13.41 -7.08 6.76
C GLN A 63 -12.19 -7.98 6.52
N LEU A 64 -11.02 -7.38 6.28
CA LEU A 64 -9.77 -8.13 6.11
C LEU A 64 -9.41 -8.89 7.40
N GLN A 65 -9.42 -8.21 8.55
CA GLN A 65 -9.12 -8.83 9.85
C GLN A 65 -10.12 -9.95 10.17
N SER A 66 -11.42 -9.71 9.98
CA SER A 66 -12.47 -10.69 10.24
C SER A 66 -12.35 -11.94 9.37
N ARG A 67 -11.98 -11.80 8.08
CA ARG A 67 -11.72 -12.95 7.21
C ARG A 67 -10.52 -13.78 7.69
N LEU A 68 -9.47 -13.13 8.17
CA LEU A 68 -8.31 -13.80 8.76
C LEU A 68 -8.71 -14.56 10.04
N LEU A 69 -9.48 -13.94 10.93
CA LEU A 69 -9.96 -14.58 12.17
C LEU A 69 -10.90 -15.75 11.90
N ILE A 70 -11.81 -15.64 10.93
CA ILE A 70 -12.66 -16.76 10.52
C ILE A 70 -11.80 -17.91 9.98
N GLY A 71 -10.78 -17.61 9.18
CA GLY A 71 -9.81 -18.62 8.71
C GLY A 71 -9.07 -19.29 9.86
N LEU A 72 -8.57 -18.50 10.81
CA LEU A 72 -7.83 -18.97 11.98
C LEU A 72 -8.71 -19.79 12.94
N SER A 73 -10.02 -19.52 12.98
CA SER A 73 -10.97 -20.22 13.86
C SER A 73 -11.08 -21.72 13.55
N ALA A 74 -10.71 -22.12 12.33
CA ALA A 74 -10.61 -23.52 11.93
C ALA A 74 -9.37 -24.24 12.53
N ILE A 75 -8.37 -23.50 13.01
CA ILE A 75 -7.11 -23.99 13.55
C ILE A 75 -7.10 -23.87 15.08
N ASP A 76 -7.33 -22.66 15.60
CA ASP A 76 -7.28 -22.35 17.03
C ASP A 76 -8.42 -21.39 17.43
N ARG A 77 -9.53 -21.95 17.92
CA ARG A 77 -10.68 -21.17 18.37
C ARG A 77 -10.38 -20.32 19.63
N ALA A 78 -9.50 -20.79 20.51
CA ALA A 78 -9.22 -20.12 21.77
C ALA A 78 -8.39 -18.85 21.56
N GLN A 79 -7.43 -18.89 20.63
CA GLN A 79 -6.72 -17.68 20.21
C GLN A 79 -7.67 -16.70 19.53
N VAL A 80 -8.52 -17.17 18.62
CA VAL A 80 -9.47 -16.28 17.92
C VAL A 80 -10.43 -15.58 18.87
N ALA A 81 -10.90 -16.24 19.94
CA ALA A 81 -11.75 -15.58 20.93
C ALA A 81 -11.09 -14.34 21.55
N LYS A 82 -9.76 -14.37 21.78
CA LYS A 82 -9.01 -13.21 22.31
C LYS A 82 -8.87 -12.10 21.28
N GLU A 83 -8.52 -12.45 20.05
CA GLU A 83 -8.36 -11.49 18.95
C GLU A 83 -9.72 -10.83 18.57
N LEU A 84 -10.82 -11.56 18.71
CA LEU A 84 -12.17 -11.01 18.57
C LEU A 84 -12.50 -9.99 19.67
N ASP A 85 -11.96 -10.17 20.88
CA ASP A 85 -12.11 -9.19 21.95
C ASP A 85 -11.29 -7.91 21.63
N GLU A 86 -10.13 -8.03 20.98
CA GLU A 86 -9.36 -6.87 20.47
C GLU A 86 -10.10 -6.13 19.34
N LEU A 87 -10.83 -6.84 18.46
CA LEU A 87 -11.69 -6.17 17.46
C LEU A 87 -12.78 -5.30 18.09
N ASN A 88 -13.20 -5.58 19.33
CA ASN A 88 -14.20 -4.76 20.01
C ASN A 88 -13.66 -3.36 20.38
N GLU A 89 -12.34 -3.19 20.44
CA GLU A 89 -11.69 -1.88 20.66
C GLU A 89 -11.69 -1.02 19.39
N LEU A 90 -11.92 -1.63 18.22
CA LEU A 90 -12.01 -0.94 16.93
C LEU A 90 -13.45 -0.50 16.59
N ILE A 91 -14.40 -0.73 17.49
CA ILE A 91 -15.79 -0.29 17.32
C ILE A 91 -15.84 1.21 17.57
N THR A 92 -16.13 1.97 16.52
CA THR A 92 -16.24 3.44 16.55
C THR A 92 -17.65 3.92 16.22
N ASP A 93 -18.45 3.07 15.57
CA ASP A 93 -19.78 3.38 15.08
C ASP A 93 -20.69 2.15 15.07
N ASP A 94 -21.98 2.36 14.82
CA ASP A 94 -22.97 1.29 14.65
C ASP A 94 -22.60 0.21 13.62
N ARG A 95 -21.92 0.62 12.54
CA ARG A 95 -21.60 -0.28 11.42
C ARG A 95 -20.52 -1.28 11.82
N SER A 96 -19.46 -0.78 12.45
CA SER A 96 -18.39 -1.58 13.02
C SER A 96 -18.91 -2.44 14.17
N ALA A 97 -19.80 -1.92 15.03
CA ALA A 97 -20.46 -2.71 16.07
C ALA A 97 -21.25 -3.89 15.50
N ALA A 98 -22.12 -3.64 14.51
CA ALA A 98 -22.88 -4.67 13.83
C ALA A 98 -21.99 -5.68 13.10
N ALA A 99 -20.96 -5.22 12.40
CA ALA A 99 -20.01 -6.08 11.71
C ALA A 99 -19.27 -7.02 12.67
N VAL A 100 -18.71 -6.48 13.76
CA VAL A 100 -17.98 -7.25 14.77
C VAL A 100 -18.91 -8.23 15.49
N ALA A 101 -20.12 -7.82 15.86
CA ALA A 101 -21.12 -8.71 16.47
C ALA A 101 -21.44 -9.92 15.56
N LEU A 102 -21.62 -9.71 14.26
CA LEU A 102 -21.87 -10.79 13.31
C LEU A 102 -20.69 -11.76 13.19
N VAL A 103 -19.45 -11.27 13.33
CA VAL A 103 -18.25 -12.12 13.33
C VAL A 103 -18.18 -12.95 14.61
N HIS A 104 -18.45 -12.35 15.78
CA HIS A 104 -18.53 -13.08 17.05
C HIS A 104 -19.56 -14.21 16.98
N ALA A 105 -20.77 -13.92 16.50
CA ALA A 105 -21.83 -14.91 16.36
C ALA A 105 -21.54 -16.00 15.30
N PHE A 106 -20.73 -15.68 14.27
CA PHE A 106 -20.34 -16.65 13.25
C PHE A 106 -19.23 -17.60 13.75
N VAL A 107 -18.29 -17.08 14.53
CA VAL A 107 -17.12 -17.82 15.00
C VAL A 107 -17.41 -18.60 16.28
N GLY A 108 -18.05 -17.97 17.26
CA GLY A 108 -18.45 -18.60 18.52
C GLY A 108 -19.89 -19.11 18.42
N GLU A 109 -20.12 -20.36 18.84
CA GLU A 109 -21.43 -21.00 18.77
C GLU A 109 -22.47 -20.26 19.65
N GLN A 110 -22.66 -20.69 20.90
CA GLN A 110 -23.58 -20.01 21.81
C GLN A 110 -22.89 -18.80 22.47
N GLU A 111 -21.67 -18.98 22.97
CA GLU A 111 -20.90 -17.91 23.63
C GLU A 111 -20.65 -16.71 22.69
N GLY A 112 -20.38 -16.97 21.41
CA GLY A 112 -20.19 -15.91 20.40
C GLY A 112 -21.46 -15.10 20.16
N ARG A 113 -22.63 -15.74 20.17
CA ARG A 113 -23.92 -15.06 20.08
C ARG A 113 -24.20 -14.19 21.30
N GLU A 114 -23.92 -14.68 22.50
CA GLU A 114 -24.09 -13.91 23.74
C GLU A 114 -23.21 -12.65 23.74
N LYS A 115 -21.93 -12.79 23.33
CA LYS A 115 -21.03 -11.64 23.14
C LYS A 115 -21.53 -10.68 22.06
N ALA A 116 -22.02 -11.19 20.94
CA ALA A 116 -22.54 -10.37 19.85
C ALA A 116 -23.72 -9.49 20.31
N VAL A 117 -24.65 -10.05 21.09
CA VAL A 117 -25.77 -9.29 21.67
C VAL A 117 -25.27 -8.23 22.64
N ALA A 118 -24.32 -8.58 23.52
CA ALA A 118 -23.74 -7.64 24.47
C ALA A 118 -23.04 -6.45 23.79
N ILE A 119 -22.37 -6.68 22.65
CA ILE A 119 -21.76 -5.61 21.85
C ILE A 119 -22.83 -4.65 21.32
N LEU A 120 -23.92 -5.18 20.76
CA LEU A 120 -25.02 -4.37 20.24
C LEU A 120 -25.75 -3.60 21.35
N GLU A 121 -25.95 -4.21 22.52
CA GLU A 121 -26.54 -3.54 23.69
C GLU A 121 -25.67 -2.40 24.21
N ARG A 122 -24.34 -2.62 24.28
CA ARG A 122 -23.40 -1.57 24.68
C ARG A 122 -23.46 -0.39 23.73
N GLN A 123 -23.43 -0.63 22.41
CA GLN A 123 -23.50 0.43 21.41
C GLN A 123 -24.81 1.21 21.50
N ALA A 124 -25.95 0.52 21.60
CA ALA A 124 -27.26 1.17 21.75
C ALA A 124 -27.34 2.01 23.04
N GLY A 125 -26.69 1.57 24.12
CA GLY A 125 -26.61 2.34 25.37
C GLY A 125 -25.78 3.63 25.23
N GLU A 126 -24.67 3.58 24.49
CA GLU A 126 -23.78 4.72 24.25
C GLU A 126 -24.42 5.77 23.34
N GLU A 127 -25.17 5.35 22.32
CA GLU A 127 -25.86 6.25 21.38
C GLU A 127 -27.24 6.75 21.88
N GLY A 128 -27.69 6.27 23.05
CA GLY A 128 -28.95 6.69 23.66
C GLY A 128 -30.20 6.04 23.04
N GLY A 129 -30.05 4.90 22.37
CA GLY A 129 -31.14 4.11 21.81
C GLY A 129 -30.69 3.08 20.78
N GLU A 130 -31.60 2.19 20.39
CA GLU A 130 -31.36 1.27 19.28
C GLU A 130 -31.42 2.04 17.97
N THR A 131 -30.35 1.92 17.19
CA THR A 131 -30.30 2.44 15.82
C THR A 131 -30.86 1.40 14.86
N PRO A 132 -31.37 1.79 13.68
CA PRO A 132 -31.94 0.82 12.72
C PRO A 132 -30.98 -0.32 12.36
N LEU A 133 -29.67 -0.05 12.33
CA LEU A 133 -28.67 -1.03 11.97
C LEU A 133 -28.39 -2.04 13.10
N THR A 134 -28.30 -1.56 14.35
CA THR A 134 -28.13 -2.43 15.52
C THR A 134 -29.39 -3.27 15.77
N GLU A 135 -30.57 -2.70 15.56
CA GLU A 135 -31.84 -3.43 15.58
C GLU A 135 -31.88 -4.53 14.51
N TRP A 136 -31.51 -4.23 13.26
CA TRP A 136 -31.46 -5.24 12.20
C TRP A 136 -30.42 -6.33 12.46
N ALA A 137 -29.25 -5.97 12.98
CA ALA A 137 -28.23 -6.94 13.35
C ALA A 137 -28.74 -7.86 14.48
N ARG A 138 -29.40 -7.30 15.50
CA ARG A 138 -30.01 -8.10 16.58
C ARG A 138 -31.09 -9.03 16.04
N LYS A 139 -32.04 -8.50 15.26
CA LYS A 139 -33.07 -9.30 14.60
C LYS A 139 -32.47 -10.44 13.76
N ALA A 140 -31.38 -10.15 13.05
CA ALA A 140 -30.65 -11.14 12.27
C ALA A 140 -30.05 -12.25 13.14
N LEU A 141 -29.56 -11.94 14.34
CA LEU A 141 -29.03 -12.94 15.28
C LEU A 141 -30.13 -13.80 15.91
N ASP A 142 -31.28 -13.20 16.23
CA ASP A 142 -32.37 -13.85 16.95
C ASP A 142 -33.26 -14.73 16.04
N VAL A 143 -33.63 -14.21 14.87
CA VAL A 143 -34.64 -14.87 13.99
C VAL A 143 -34.04 -15.26 12.64
N GLY A 144 -32.83 -14.79 12.33
CA GLY A 144 -32.24 -14.91 11.00
C GLY A 144 -32.82 -13.90 10.01
N VAL A 145 -32.25 -13.87 8.80
CA VAL A 145 -32.66 -12.96 7.73
C VAL A 145 -33.12 -13.69 6.48
N THR A 146 -34.11 -13.12 5.81
CA THR A 146 -34.51 -13.52 4.45
C THR A 146 -33.45 -13.09 3.41
N PRO A 147 -33.45 -13.67 2.19
CA PRO A 147 -32.54 -13.24 1.13
C PRO A 147 -32.70 -11.77 0.73
N ALA A 148 -33.92 -11.22 0.80
CA ALA A 148 -34.20 -9.82 0.49
C ALA A 148 -33.63 -8.88 1.56
N GLU A 149 -33.84 -9.19 2.84
CA GLU A 149 -33.24 -8.44 3.96
C GLU A 149 -31.71 -8.50 3.91
N ARG A 150 -31.14 -9.66 3.58
CA ARG A 150 -29.69 -9.82 3.41
C ARG A 150 -29.16 -8.93 2.30
N ALA A 151 -29.85 -8.84 1.16
CA ALA A 151 -29.45 -7.97 0.05
C ALA A 151 -29.50 -6.49 0.43
N MET A 152 -30.51 -6.09 1.22
CA MET A 152 -30.62 -4.74 1.77
C MET A 152 -29.50 -4.43 2.77
N LEU A 153 -29.22 -5.36 3.70
CA LEU A 153 -28.16 -5.21 4.70
C LEU A 153 -26.77 -5.24 4.08
N SER A 154 -26.59 -5.96 2.96
CA SER A 154 -25.34 -5.95 2.20
C SER A 154 -25.00 -4.57 1.63
N GLN A 155 -25.97 -3.67 1.45
CA GLN A 155 -25.68 -2.28 1.04
C GLN A 155 -25.03 -1.46 2.15
N HIS A 156 -25.25 -1.84 3.42
CA HIS A 156 -24.79 -1.11 4.59
C HIS A 156 -23.57 -1.76 5.24
N LEU A 157 -23.58 -3.09 5.33
CA LEU A 157 -22.56 -3.90 6.02
C LEU A 157 -21.62 -4.61 5.03
N GLY A 158 -21.81 -4.44 3.72
CA GLY A 158 -20.99 -5.08 2.70
C GLY A 158 -20.95 -6.60 2.87
N TRP A 159 -19.73 -7.14 2.98
CA TRP A 159 -19.51 -8.58 3.09
C TRP A 159 -20.04 -9.20 4.39
N PHE A 160 -20.15 -8.45 5.48
CA PHE A 160 -20.58 -8.96 6.79
C PHE A 160 -22.03 -9.46 6.79
N ALA A 161 -22.88 -8.93 5.90
CA ALA A 161 -24.25 -9.42 5.72
C ALA A 161 -24.31 -10.91 5.31
N HIS A 162 -23.24 -11.46 4.73
CA HIS A 162 -23.16 -12.88 4.40
C HIS A 162 -22.99 -13.79 5.63
N LEU A 163 -22.53 -13.25 6.76
CA LEU A 163 -22.36 -13.98 8.02
C LEU A 163 -23.69 -14.18 8.76
N MET A 164 -24.75 -13.48 8.37
CA MET A 164 -26.04 -13.57 9.03
C MET A 164 -26.68 -14.96 8.85
N PRO A 165 -27.27 -15.54 9.91
CA PRO A 165 -28.01 -16.80 9.81
C PRO A 165 -29.25 -16.64 8.92
N ALA A 166 -29.62 -17.71 8.21
CA ALA A 166 -30.87 -17.71 7.46
C ALA A 166 -32.06 -17.80 8.40
N SER A 167 -33.19 -17.20 8.03
CA SER A 167 -34.43 -17.39 8.79
C SER A 167 -34.85 -18.87 8.73
N GLY A 168 -35.06 -19.46 9.91
CA GLY A 168 -35.46 -20.86 10.08
C GLY A 168 -36.54 -20.97 11.15
N GLU A 169 -37.30 -22.07 11.14
CA GLU A 169 -38.45 -22.29 12.04
C GLU A 169 -38.07 -22.20 13.53
N ASP A 170 -36.81 -22.51 13.87
CA ASP A 170 -36.31 -22.51 15.25
C ASP A 170 -35.55 -21.22 15.65
N GLY A 171 -35.65 -20.13 14.89
CA GLY A 171 -35.04 -18.84 15.28
C GLY A 171 -33.51 -18.86 15.32
N GLY A 172 -32.87 -19.22 14.20
CA GLY A 172 -31.40 -19.20 14.10
C GLY A 172 -30.84 -20.23 13.13
N GLY A 173 -31.35 -20.24 11.89
CA GLY A 173 -30.93 -21.19 10.88
C GLY A 173 -29.43 -21.13 10.58
N ALA A 174 -28.87 -22.21 10.03
CA ALA A 174 -27.46 -22.24 9.65
C ALA A 174 -27.11 -21.10 8.68
N VAL A 175 -25.92 -20.53 8.83
CA VAL A 175 -25.43 -19.49 7.91
C VAL A 175 -25.27 -20.10 6.52
N PRO A 176 -25.96 -19.58 5.49
CA PRO A 176 -25.81 -20.08 4.14
C PRO A 176 -24.36 -20.00 3.69
N ARG A 177 -23.83 -21.10 3.15
CA ARG A 177 -22.45 -21.17 2.62
C ARG A 177 -21.37 -20.93 3.69
N ALA A 178 -21.64 -21.25 4.96
CA ALA A 178 -20.64 -21.15 6.03
C ALA A 178 -19.29 -21.81 5.65
N ASP A 179 -19.34 -22.98 5.00
CA ASP A 179 -18.14 -23.68 4.54
C ASP A 179 -17.36 -22.92 3.45
N GLU A 180 -18.07 -22.25 2.53
CA GLU A 180 -17.45 -21.43 1.49
C GLU A 180 -16.77 -20.20 2.10
N ILE A 181 -17.41 -19.57 3.08
CA ILE A 181 -16.88 -18.42 3.82
C ILE A 181 -15.61 -18.83 4.59
N ARG A 182 -15.65 -19.96 5.30
CA ARG A 182 -14.49 -20.52 6.02
C ARG A 182 -13.35 -20.85 5.06
N ARG A 183 -13.66 -21.49 3.93
CA ARG A 183 -12.66 -21.80 2.89
C ARG A 183 -12.05 -20.52 2.29
N SER A 184 -12.87 -19.50 2.03
CA SER A 184 -12.39 -18.21 1.54
C SER A 184 -11.46 -17.53 2.56
N GLY A 185 -11.81 -17.57 3.85
CA GLY A 185 -10.98 -17.07 4.94
C GLY A 185 -9.62 -17.78 5.02
N LEU A 186 -9.60 -19.11 4.93
CA LEU A 186 -8.37 -19.90 4.88
C LEU A 186 -7.49 -19.55 3.67
N ILE A 187 -8.07 -19.41 2.48
CA ILE A 187 -7.33 -19.01 1.27
C ILE A 187 -6.72 -17.62 1.46
N SER A 188 -7.49 -16.65 1.96
CA SER A 188 -7.00 -15.30 2.26
C SER A 188 -5.87 -15.34 3.29
N MET A 189 -5.98 -16.15 4.34
CA MET A 189 -4.92 -16.35 5.34
C MET A 189 -3.63 -16.88 4.72
N PHE A 190 -3.70 -17.92 3.88
CA PHE A 190 -2.50 -18.46 3.20
C PHE A 190 -1.86 -17.45 2.23
N ILE A 191 -2.67 -16.68 1.49
CA ILE A 191 -2.17 -15.64 0.59
C ILE A 191 -1.43 -14.56 1.40
N THR A 192 -2.06 -14.03 2.45
CA THR A 192 -1.47 -12.99 3.30
C THR A 192 -0.21 -13.51 4.00
N ALA A 193 -0.26 -14.69 4.61
CA ALA A 193 0.90 -15.31 5.26
C ALA A 193 2.04 -15.57 4.26
N GLY A 194 1.72 -16.05 3.05
CA GLY A 194 2.70 -16.27 1.99
C GLY A 194 3.35 -14.98 1.50
N LEU A 195 2.58 -13.90 1.34
CA LEU A 195 3.10 -12.58 0.97
C LEU A 195 4.00 -12.01 2.08
N THR A 196 3.57 -12.09 3.34
CA THR A 196 4.37 -11.66 4.49
C THR A 196 5.69 -12.43 4.57
N LEU A 197 5.65 -13.76 4.42
CA LEU A 197 6.85 -14.60 4.39
C LEU A 197 7.77 -14.21 3.23
N LEU A 198 7.23 -13.94 2.04
CA LEU A 198 8.00 -13.49 0.88
C LEU A 198 8.73 -12.16 1.17
N VAL A 199 8.05 -11.21 1.82
CA VAL A 199 8.66 -9.93 2.23
C VAL A 199 9.79 -10.16 3.24
N ILE A 200 9.59 -10.99 4.25
CA ILE A 200 10.63 -11.33 5.25
C ILE A 200 11.84 -11.98 4.57
N LEU A 201 11.62 -12.95 3.68
CA LEU A 201 12.69 -13.61 2.93
C LEU A 201 13.44 -12.64 2.02
N ALA A 202 12.74 -11.71 1.37
CA ALA A 202 13.36 -10.65 0.58
C ALA A 202 14.26 -9.77 1.47
N LEU A 203 13.76 -9.30 2.60
CA LEU A 203 14.55 -8.49 3.55
C LEU A 203 15.77 -9.23 4.07
N MET A 204 15.64 -10.50 4.45
CA MET A 204 16.76 -11.33 4.90
C MET A 204 17.80 -11.51 3.80
N THR A 205 17.36 -11.83 2.57
CA THR A 205 18.24 -11.93 1.40
C THR A 205 19.00 -10.63 1.19
N GLY A 206 18.32 -9.51 1.38
CA GLY A 206 18.88 -8.17 1.33
C GLY A 206 20.03 -7.97 2.28
N VAL A 207 19.77 -8.17 3.56
CA VAL A 207 20.78 -8.04 4.61
C VAL A 207 21.99 -8.93 4.33
N ILE A 208 21.79 -10.18 3.90
CA ILE A 208 22.88 -11.09 3.55
C ILE A 208 23.70 -10.56 2.37
N LEU A 209 23.03 -10.09 1.30
CA LEU A 209 23.70 -9.50 0.14
C LEU A 209 24.45 -8.23 0.51
N LEU A 210 23.88 -7.37 1.35
CA LEU A 210 24.52 -6.16 1.85
C LEU A 210 25.80 -6.49 2.62
N VAL A 211 25.72 -7.41 3.59
CA VAL A 211 26.88 -7.85 4.38
C VAL A 211 27.95 -8.47 3.47
N TYR A 212 27.56 -9.29 2.52
CA TYR A 212 28.47 -9.89 1.53
C TYR A 212 29.20 -8.84 0.69
N VAL A 213 28.46 -7.86 0.15
CA VAL A 213 29.04 -6.76 -0.65
C VAL A 213 29.98 -5.91 0.19
N LEU A 214 29.60 -5.58 1.43
CA LEU A 214 30.46 -4.82 2.35
C LEU A 214 31.74 -5.59 2.71
N ALA A 215 31.64 -6.90 2.96
CA ALA A 215 32.80 -7.75 3.26
C ALA A 215 33.78 -7.81 2.10
N ARG A 216 33.29 -8.02 0.87
CA ARG A 216 34.15 -8.03 -0.34
C ARG A 216 34.71 -6.65 -0.67
N LYS A 217 33.96 -5.58 -0.42
CA LYS A 217 34.46 -4.21 -0.56
C LYS A 217 35.65 -3.95 0.38
N ARG A 218 35.58 -4.44 1.63
CA ARG A 218 36.71 -4.35 2.59
C ARG A 218 37.96 -5.11 2.14
N ARG A 219 37.80 -6.19 1.35
CA ARG A 219 38.92 -6.96 0.76
C ARG A 219 39.50 -6.35 -0.51
N GLY A 220 38.94 -5.24 -1.01
CA GLY A 220 39.36 -4.62 -2.28
C GLY A 220 38.93 -5.40 -3.53
N GLU A 221 38.06 -6.41 -3.39
CA GLU A 221 37.63 -7.26 -4.51
C GLU A 221 36.56 -6.61 -5.40
N PHE A 222 35.97 -5.49 -4.96
CA PHE A 222 34.96 -4.76 -5.71
C PHE A 222 35.50 -3.43 -6.21
N SER A 223 35.63 -3.30 -7.52
CA SER A 223 35.76 -2.01 -8.20
C SER A 223 34.38 -1.52 -8.59
N THR A 224 34.00 -0.33 -8.12
CA THR A 224 32.78 0.33 -8.59
C THR A 224 32.93 0.71 -10.05
N ALA A 225 32.06 0.19 -10.92
CA ALA A 225 32.03 0.59 -12.33
C ALA A 225 31.56 2.05 -12.52
N PHE A 226 30.95 2.64 -11.49
CA PHE A 226 30.48 4.00 -11.48
C PHE A 226 31.64 4.99 -11.35
N ASP A 227 32.00 5.63 -12.44
CA ASP A 227 32.96 6.73 -12.46
C ASP A 227 32.23 8.06 -12.13
N ARG A 228 32.39 8.51 -10.89
CA ARG A 228 31.80 9.77 -10.39
C ARG A 228 32.26 11.00 -11.18
N THR A 229 33.42 10.94 -11.84
CA THR A 229 34.01 12.10 -12.51
C THR A 229 33.45 12.35 -13.91
N ARG A 230 32.82 11.33 -14.53
CA ARG A 230 32.37 11.40 -15.92
C ARG A 230 30.91 11.80 -16.09
N LEU A 231 30.11 11.80 -15.03
CA LEU A 231 28.68 12.06 -15.14
C LEU A 231 28.37 13.53 -14.84
N PRO A 232 27.58 14.21 -15.69
CA PRO A 232 27.09 15.55 -15.42
C PRO A 232 25.96 15.47 -14.38
N ALA A 233 26.31 15.11 -13.14
CA ALA A 233 25.41 14.78 -12.04
C ALA A 233 24.35 15.86 -11.77
N ARG A 234 24.62 17.09 -12.19
CA ARG A 234 23.79 18.27 -11.93
C ARG A 234 22.61 18.39 -12.85
N ILE A 235 22.81 18.08 -14.13
CA ILE A 235 21.73 18.10 -15.09
C ILE A 235 20.70 17.02 -14.72
N PHE A 236 21.17 15.88 -14.21
CA PHE A 236 20.31 14.85 -13.64
C PHE A 236 19.66 15.25 -12.31
N LEU A 237 20.34 16.04 -11.48
CA LEU A 237 19.73 16.61 -10.26
C LEU A 237 18.61 17.61 -10.61
N GLU A 238 18.80 18.45 -11.63
CA GLU A 238 17.77 19.35 -12.16
C GLU A 238 16.59 18.56 -12.73
N SER A 239 16.85 17.52 -13.54
CA SER A 239 15.83 16.58 -14.04
C SER A 239 15.00 15.98 -12.91
N PHE A 240 15.68 15.53 -11.85
CA PHE A 240 15.02 14.95 -10.68
C PHE A 240 14.20 15.99 -9.93
N ALA A 241 14.72 17.21 -9.74
CA ALA A 241 13.99 18.29 -9.11
C ALA A 241 12.70 18.66 -9.87
N ILE A 242 12.75 18.72 -11.20
CA ILE A 242 11.58 18.98 -12.05
C ILE A 242 10.54 17.86 -11.92
N PHE A 243 11.00 16.61 -11.96
CA PHE A 243 10.13 15.46 -11.78
C PHE A 243 9.46 15.48 -10.39
N MET A 244 10.24 15.71 -9.33
CA MET A 244 9.71 15.82 -7.96
C MET A 244 8.73 16.98 -7.80
N ALA A 245 9.04 18.15 -8.39
CA ALA A 245 8.13 19.29 -8.38
C ALA A 245 6.79 18.93 -9.05
N ALA A 246 6.83 18.24 -10.19
CA ALA A 246 5.62 17.81 -10.89
C ALA A 246 4.80 16.79 -10.08
N ILE A 247 5.44 15.83 -9.40
CA ILE A 247 4.73 14.91 -8.48
C ILE A 247 4.14 15.66 -7.30
N GLY A 248 4.89 16.55 -6.65
CA GLY A 248 4.43 17.33 -5.50
C GLY A 248 3.22 18.19 -5.88
N LEU A 249 3.33 18.96 -6.97
CA LEU A 249 2.23 19.75 -7.51
C LEU A 249 1.07 18.88 -7.98
N GLY A 250 1.35 17.73 -8.58
CA GLY A 250 0.34 16.76 -9.01
C GLY A 250 -0.46 16.20 -7.84
N SER A 251 0.21 15.91 -6.72
CA SER A 251 -0.45 15.39 -5.52
C SER A 251 -1.38 16.46 -4.93
N VAL A 252 -0.90 17.69 -4.77
CA VAL A 252 -1.72 18.81 -4.28
C VAL A 252 -2.87 19.12 -5.24
N GLY A 253 -2.61 19.22 -6.55
CA GLY A 253 -3.64 19.48 -7.56
C GLY A 253 -4.64 18.33 -7.71
N GLY A 254 -4.22 17.09 -7.48
CA GLY A 254 -5.09 15.92 -7.46
C GLY A 254 -6.15 15.99 -6.37
N LEU A 255 -5.75 16.45 -5.18
CA LEU A 255 -6.62 16.62 -4.02
C LEU A 255 -7.60 17.79 -4.20
N PHE A 256 -7.13 18.95 -4.69
CA PHE A 256 -7.96 20.16 -4.74
C PHE A 256 -8.74 20.37 -6.05
N LEU A 257 -8.32 19.77 -7.16
CA LEU A 257 -8.92 20.02 -8.48
C LEU A 257 -9.55 18.77 -9.08
N ASN A 258 -8.73 17.76 -9.39
CA ASN A 258 -9.16 16.53 -10.06
C ASN A 258 -8.05 15.46 -10.05
N PRO A 259 -8.35 14.16 -9.81
CA PRO A 259 -7.36 13.09 -9.91
C PRO A 259 -6.62 13.00 -11.26
N LEU A 260 -7.27 13.40 -12.36
CA LEU A 260 -6.63 13.46 -13.68
C LEU A 260 -5.49 14.48 -13.75
N VAL A 261 -5.54 15.55 -12.94
CA VAL A 261 -4.44 16.52 -12.83
C VAL A 261 -3.20 15.86 -12.23
N GLN A 262 -3.37 15.00 -11.22
CA GLN A 262 -2.26 14.24 -10.65
C GLN A 262 -1.62 13.33 -11.70
N ILE A 263 -2.44 12.54 -12.41
CA ILE A 263 -1.95 11.64 -13.47
C ILE A 263 -1.22 12.44 -14.56
N ALA A 264 -1.82 13.54 -15.02
CA ALA A 264 -1.25 14.38 -16.06
C ALA A 264 0.09 14.99 -15.64
N LEU A 265 0.20 15.49 -14.41
CA LEU A 265 1.44 16.07 -13.89
C LEU A 265 2.51 15.02 -13.60
N VAL A 266 2.15 13.81 -13.17
CA VAL A 266 3.12 12.70 -13.01
C VAL A 266 3.69 12.30 -14.38
N LEU A 267 2.85 12.07 -15.39
CA LEU A 267 3.28 11.68 -16.73
C LEU A 267 4.04 12.81 -17.44
N GLY A 268 3.53 14.05 -17.35
CA GLY A 268 4.19 15.23 -17.88
C GLY A 268 5.52 15.52 -17.19
N GLY A 269 5.57 15.40 -15.87
CA GLY A 269 6.79 15.51 -15.06
C GLY A 269 7.83 14.47 -15.43
N LEU A 270 7.42 13.21 -15.65
CA LEU A 270 8.31 12.15 -16.11
C LEU A 270 8.90 12.48 -17.50
N ALA A 271 8.06 12.90 -18.44
CA ALA A 271 8.50 13.30 -19.77
C ALA A 271 9.46 14.51 -19.70
N CYS A 272 9.12 15.54 -18.93
CA CYS A 272 9.97 16.71 -18.70
C CYS A 272 11.30 16.35 -18.07
N GLY A 273 11.32 15.54 -17.00
CA GLY A 273 12.54 15.09 -16.34
C GLY A 273 13.46 14.29 -17.27
N LEU A 274 12.89 13.44 -18.13
CA LEU A 274 13.64 12.65 -19.13
C LEU A 274 14.17 13.48 -20.30
N LEU A 275 13.42 14.50 -20.74
CA LEU A 275 13.82 15.39 -21.84
C LEU A 275 14.73 16.53 -21.37
N TRP A 276 14.74 16.84 -20.07
CA TRP A 276 15.52 17.94 -19.49
C TRP A 276 17.03 17.87 -19.82
N PRO A 277 17.72 16.72 -19.76
CA PRO A 277 19.13 16.67 -20.11
C PRO A 277 19.39 17.06 -21.56
N ARG A 278 18.46 16.73 -22.46
CA ARG A 278 18.55 17.11 -23.88
C ARG A 278 18.35 18.62 -24.07
N ILE A 279 17.44 19.23 -23.31
CA ILE A 279 17.25 20.69 -23.28
C ILE A 279 18.51 21.39 -22.78
N ARG A 280 19.22 20.79 -21.81
CA ARG A 280 20.51 21.27 -21.30
C ARG A 280 21.71 20.89 -22.18
N GLY A 281 21.46 20.36 -23.38
CA GLY A 281 22.50 20.13 -24.40
C GLY A 281 23.17 18.76 -24.37
N LEU A 282 22.76 17.81 -23.51
CA LEU A 282 23.27 16.43 -23.60
C LEU A 282 22.71 15.73 -24.83
N SER A 283 23.57 14.98 -25.53
CA SER A 283 23.11 14.08 -26.56
C SER A 283 22.29 12.92 -25.96
N TRP A 284 21.32 12.40 -26.71
CA TRP A 284 20.52 11.25 -26.26
C TRP A 284 21.38 10.01 -25.95
N ARG A 285 22.53 9.88 -26.62
CA ARG A 285 23.49 8.80 -26.35
C ARG A 285 24.13 8.95 -24.98
N GLU A 286 24.53 10.16 -24.59
CA GLU A 286 25.09 10.44 -23.27
C GLU A 286 24.03 10.32 -22.18
N THR A 287 22.81 10.80 -22.41
CA THR A 287 21.70 10.64 -21.48
C THR A 287 21.41 9.17 -21.20
N ARG A 288 21.25 8.34 -22.25
CA ARG A 288 21.03 6.90 -22.09
C ARG A 288 22.19 6.21 -21.37
N LYS A 289 23.43 6.58 -21.71
CA LYS A 289 24.61 6.03 -21.04
C LYS A 289 24.64 6.40 -19.56
N SER A 290 24.25 7.62 -19.22
CA SER A 290 24.26 8.15 -17.85
C SER A 290 23.11 7.60 -17.00
N LEU A 291 21.95 7.36 -17.59
CA LEU A 291 20.80 6.70 -16.95
C LEU A 291 21.01 5.18 -16.78
N GLY A 292 22.12 4.62 -17.26
CA GLY A 292 22.34 3.17 -17.25
C GLY A 292 21.48 2.42 -18.27
N TRP A 293 20.84 3.11 -19.22
CA TRP A 293 20.09 2.52 -20.34
C TRP A 293 21.03 1.99 -21.42
N HIS A 294 21.94 1.12 -21.01
CA HIS A 294 22.86 0.39 -21.85
C HIS A 294 22.80 -1.09 -21.47
N ARG A 295 23.11 -1.97 -22.43
CA ARG A 295 23.13 -3.43 -22.16
C ARG A 295 24.20 -3.84 -21.14
N GLY A 296 25.14 -2.95 -20.80
CA GLY A 296 26.18 -3.22 -19.81
C GLY A 296 26.98 -4.48 -20.18
N ARG A 297 27.15 -5.39 -19.21
CA ARG A 297 27.73 -6.73 -19.43
C ARG A 297 26.68 -7.82 -19.70
N GLY A 298 25.43 -7.44 -19.94
CA GLY A 298 24.29 -8.32 -20.22
C GLY A 298 23.04 -7.89 -19.46
N PHE A 299 21.89 -7.89 -20.14
CA PHE A 299 20.61 -7.40 -19.60
C PHE A 299 20.24 -8.03 -18.24
N PHE A 300 20.23 -9.37 -18.15
CA PHE A 300 19.89 -10.07 -16.91
C PHE A 300 20.86 -9.82 -15.77
N ARG A 301 22.12 -9.57 -16.08
CA ARG A 301 23.14 -9.26 -15.06
C ARG A 301 22.93 -7.86 -14.47
N GLU A 302 22.58 -6.88 -15.30
CA GLU A 302 22.27 -5.52 -14.83
C GLU A 302 20.94 -5.50 -14.05
N VAL A 303 19.91 -6.19 -14.54
CA VAL A 303 18.63 -6.34 -13.81
C VAL A 303 18.85 -7.06 -12.48
N GLY A 304 19.63 -8.15 -12.47
CA GLY A 304 19.98 -8.88 -11.26
C GLY A 304 20.79 -8.03 -10.28
N ALA A 305 21.71 -7.19 -10.76
CA ALA A 305 22.45 -6.25 -9.92
C ALA A 305 21.55 -5.15 -9.34
N GLY A 306 20.59 -4.65 -10.12
CA GLY A 306 19.59 -3.69 -9.66
C GLY A 306 18.65 -4.29 -8.61
N ALA A 307 18.13 -5.50 -8.85
CA ALA A 307 17.30 -6.21 -7.90
C ALA A 307 18.09 -6.56 -6.63
N ALA A 308 19.31 -7.09 -6.76
CA ALA A 308 20.18 -7.37 -5.61
C ALA A 308 20.50 -6.09 -4.83
N GLY A 309 20.72 -4.96 -5.49
CA GLY A 309 20.96 -3.67 -4.85
C GLY A 309 19.72 -2.99 -4.26
N TYR A 310 18.51 -3.35 -4.70
CA TYR A 310 17.26 -2.89 -4.10
C TYR A 310 16.90 -3.72 -2.86
N ILE A 311 17.20 -5.02 -2.90
CA ILE A 311 16.99 -5.93 -1.79
C ILE A 311 18.03 -5.66 -0.69
N ALA A 312 19.31 -5.41 -1.05
CA ALA A 312 20.42 -5.17 -0.13
C ALA A 312 20.41 -3.80 0.55
#